data_AF-A0A6L9LV20-F1
#
_entry.id   AF-A0A6L9LV20-F1
#
_cell.length_a   1.000
_cell.length_b   1.000
_cell.length_c   1.000
_cell.angle_alpha   90.00
_cell.angle_beta   90.00
_cell.angle_gamma   90.00
#
_symmetry.space_group_name_H-M   'P 1'
#
loop_
_entity.id
_entity.type
_entity.pdbx_description
1 polymer ?
#
loop_
_entity_poly.entity_id
_entity_poly.type
_entity_poly.pdbx_seq_one_letter_code
_entity_poly.pdbx_strand_id
1 'polypeptide(L)'
;MKNGFSKTLFGGATALETFGQIDASESAWKTAVFNSRQAHVDAQRTKDAGARTLEQFLREARHTMGQEVAVASHQGGTGGSAQFILADLANQLEKQAENIRTDTANQIDRYNAESEAHARSGANSRRQGYLKTAGTLMKHSYEFLNL
;
A
#
# COMPACT_ATOMS: atom_id res chain seq x y z
N MET A 1 40.71 -42.92 0.83
CA MET A 1 40.29 -41.54 1.17
C MET A 1 38.95 -41.18 0.53
N LYS A 2 37.85 -41.94 0.75
CA LYS A 2 36.59 -41.73 -0.01
C LYS A 2 35.36 -41.29 0.79
N ASN A 3 35.48 -41.04 2.10
CA ASN A 3 34.32 -40.74 2.96
C ASN A 3 34.33 -39.34 3.61
N GLY A 4 35.30 -38.47 3.26
CA GLY A 4 35.41 -37.12 3.83
C GLY A 4 34.64 -36.04 3.06
N PHE A 5 34.38 -36.25 1.76
CA PHE A 5 33.83 -35.21 0.87
C PHE A 5 32.45 -34.70 1.33
N SER A 6 31.56 -35.60 1.79
CA SER A 6 30.23 -35.17 2.26
C SER A 6 30.22 -34.69 3.71
N LYS A 7 31.10 -35.19 4.59
CA LYS A 7 31.13 -34.77 6.00
C LYS A 7 31.70 -33.37 6.19
N THR A 8 32.60 -32.92 5.30
CA THR A 8 33.23 -31.60 5.41
C THR A 8 32.47 -30.52 4.63
N LEU A 9 31.85 -30.85 3.48
CA LEU A 9 30.95 -29.92 2.75
C LEU A 9 29.52 -29.91 3.33
N PHE A 10 29.06 -31.03 3.91
CA PHE A 10 27.73 -31.20 4.48
C PHE A 10 27.79 -31.77 5.90
N GLY A 11 28.72 -31.28 6.72
CA GLY A 11 28.61 -31.46 8.17
C GLY A 11 27.19 -31.05 8.56
N GLY A 12 26.37 -32.01 9.03
CA GLY A 12 24.92 -31.87 9.03
C GLY A 12 24.40 -30.58 9.69
N ALA A 13 25.15 -30.03 10.64
CA ALA A 13 24.86 -28.76 11.29
C ALA A 13 24.97 -27.54 10.36
N THR A 14 26.05 -27.41 9.56
CA THR A 14 26.34 -26.23 8.74
C THR A 14 25.45 -26.13 7.52
N ALA A 15 25.14 -27.28 6.90
CA ALA A 15 24.16 -27.33 5.81
C ALA A 15 22.76 -26.98 6.31
N LEU A 16 22.33 -27.52 7.46
CA LEU A 16 21.02 -27.20 8.04
C LEU A 16 20.89 -25.70 8.40
N GLU A 17 21.90 -25.09 9.02
CA GLU A 17 21.87 -23.65 9.33
C GLU A 17 21.77 -22.80 8.07
N THR A 18 22.51 -23.17 7.02
CA THR A 18 22.54 -22.45 5.75
C THR A 18 21.20 -22.54 5.01
N PHE A 19 20.54 -23.71 5.02
CA PHE A 19 19.19 -23.89 4.48
C PHE A 19 18.12 -23.18 5.33
N GLY A 20 18.26 -23.18 6.65
CA GLY A 20 17.35 -22.45 7.55
C GLY A 20 17.36 -20.93 7.32
N GLN A 21 18.52 -20.35 6.98
CA GLN A 21 18.62 -18.93 6.62
C GLN A 21 17.92 -18.60 5.30
N ILE A 22 17.98 -19.50 4.31
CA ILE A 22 17.22 -19.34 3.06
C ILE A 22 15.72 -19.37 3.38
N ASP A 23 15.27 -20.36 4.15
CA ASP A 23 13.84 -20.53 4.45
C ASP A 23 13.24 -19.31 5.18
N ALA A 24 13.96 -18.75 6.15
CA ALA A 24 13.55 -17.51 6.82
C ALA A 24 13.46 -16.32 5.84
N SER A 25 14.42 -16.19 4.92
CA SER A 25 14.41 -15.11 3.91
C SER A 25 13.30 -15.27 2.86
N GLU A 26 12.97 -16.51 2.50
CA GLU A 26 11.84 -16.85 1.63
C GLU A 26 10.50 -16.59 2.31
N SER A 27 10.38 -16.93 3.59
CA SER A 27 9.19 -16.64 4.39
C SER A 27 8.95 -15.13 4.52
N ALA A 28 10.01 -14.36 4.79
CA ALA A 28 9.94 -12.90 4.84
C ALA A 28 9.54 -12.30 3.49
N TRP A 29 10.10 -12.80 2.38
CA TRP A 29 9.72 -12.38 1.03
C TRP A 29 8.25 -12.70 0.71
N LYS A 30 7.78 -13.91 1.02
CA LYS A 30 6.37 -14.29 0.80
C LYS A 30 5.42 -13.39 1.59
N THR A 31 5.77 -13.08 2.84
CA THR A 31 5.02 -12.15 3.69
C THR A 31 4.97 -10.75 3.07
N ALA A 32 6.10 -10.26 2.58
CA ALA A 32 6.18 -8.97 1.90
C ALA A 32 5.36 -8.92 0.59
N VAL A 33 5.38 -10.00 -0.21
CA VAL A 33 4.53 -10.12 -1.41
C VAL A 33 3.05 -10.13 -1.04
N PHE A 34 2.68 -10.82 0.03
CA PHE A 34 1.32 -10.81 0.55
C PHE A 34 0.90 -9.40 0.98
N ASN A 35 1.71 -8.71 1.77
CA ASN A 35 1.42 -7.35 2.22
C ASN A 35 1.32 -6.35 1.06
N SER A 36 2.19 -6.48 0.05
CA SER A 36 2.11 -5.69 -1.18
C SER A 36 0.78 -5.90 -1.92
N ARG A 37 0.34 -7.16 -2.07
CA ARG A 37 -0.97 -7.45 -2.68
C ARG A 37 -2.12 -6.92 -1.83
N GLN A 38 -2.03 -7.03 -0.51
CA GLN A 38 -3.05 -6.54 0.40
C GLN A 38 -3.19 -5.02 0.32
N ALA A 39 -2.07 -4.29 0.24
CA ALA A 39 -2.07 -2.85 0.05
C ALA A 39 -2.75 -2.42 -1.27
N HIS A 40 -2.57 -3.16 -2.37
CA HIS A 40 -3.33 -2.91 -3.60
C HIS A 40 -4.83 -3.16 -3.47
N VAL A 41 -5.23 -4.20 -2.73
CA VAL A 41 -6.65 -4.45 -2.42
C VAL A 41 -7.22 -3.32 -1.59
N ASP A 42 -6.47 -2.83 -0.60
CA ASP A 42 -6.91 -1.74 0.27
C ASP A 42 -6.97 -0.41 -0.49
N ALA A 43 -6.06 -0.14 -1.42
CA ALA A 43 -6.15 1.00 -2.34
C ALA A 43 -7.45 0.95 -3.17
N GLN A 44 -7.82 -0.22 -3.70
CA GLN A 44 -9.07 -0.38 -4.45
C GLN A 44 -10.30 -0.20 -3.56
N ARG A 45 -10.29 -0.74 -2.33
CA ARG A 45 -11.37 -0.52 -1.36
C ARG A 45 -11.53 0.94 -1.01
N THR A 46 -10.44 1.67 -0.83
CA THR A 46 -10.46 3.12 -0.58
C THR A 46 -11.02 3.89 -1.76
N LYS A 47 -10.66 3.53 -2.99
CA LYS A 47 -11.26 4.11 -4.20
C LYS A 47 -12.78 3.93 -4.21
N ASP A 48 -13.26 2.72 -3.96
CA ASP A 48 -14.69 2.40 -3.98
C ASP A 48 -15.43 3.06 -2.81
N ALA A 49 -14.80 3.14 -1.63
CA ALA A 49 -15.35 3.83 -0.47
C ALA A 49 -15.42 5.34 -0.70
N GLY A 50 -14.36 5.96 -1.21
CA GLY A 50 -14.33 7.38 -1.53
C GLY A 50 -15.36 7.77 -2.59
N ALA A 51 -15.56 6.93 -3.62
CA ALA A 51 -16.61 7.12 -4.60
C ALA A 51 -18.01 7.13 -3.95
N ARG A 52 -18.31 6.18 -3.07
CA ARG A 52 -19.59 6.13 -2.34
C ARG A 52 -19.78 7.35 -1.42
N THR A 53 -18.73 7.73 -0.69
CA THR A 53 -18.76 8.91 0.18
C THR A 53 -19.03 10.18 -0.62
N LEU A 54 -18.35 10.35 -1.77
CA LEU A 54 -18.58 11.49 -2.66
C LEU A 54 -20.01 11.48 -3.23
N GLU A 55 -20.52 10.33 -3.67
CA GLU A 55 -21.89 10.23 -4.18
C GLU A 55 -22.93 10.58 -3.12
N GLN A 56 -22.74 10.11 -1.87
CA GLN A 56 -23.61 10.47 -0.76
C GLN A 56 -23.54 11.97 -0.47
N PHE A 57 -22.34 12.52 -0.35
CA PHE A 57 -22.13 13.96 -0.14
C PHE A 57 -22.83 14.79 -1.22
N LEU A 58 -22.64 14.44 -2.51
CA LEU A 58 -23.26 15.18 -3.61
C LEU A 58 -24.79 15.06 -3.62
N ARG A 59 -25.36 13.95 -3.16
CA ARG A 59 -26.82 13.81 -2.99
C ARG A 59 -27.34 14.73 -1.89
N GLU A 60 -26.69 14.75 -0.74
CA GLU A 60 -27.04 15.61 0.39
C GLU A 60 -26.87 17.09 0.03
N ALA A 61 -25.76 17.44 -0.63
CA ALA A 61 -25.49 18.78 -1.13
C ALA A 61 -26.57 19.28 -2.10
N ARG A 62 -27.02 18.44 -3.04
CA ARG A 62 -28.14 18.77 -3.95
C ARG A 62 -29.45 18.99 -3.20
N HIS A 63 -29.71 18.19 -2.17
CA HIS A 63 -30.90 18.34 -1.35
C HIS A 63 -30.90 19.68 -0.60
N THR A 64 -29.79 20.02 0.08
CA THR A 64 -29.61 21.31 0.77
C THR A 64 -29.75 22.49 -0.20
N MET A 65 -29.09 22.44 -1.36
CA MET A 65 -29.23 23.46 -2.40
C MET A 65 -30.69 23.62 -2.85
N GLY A 66 -31.43 22.52 -3.04
CA GLY A 66 -32.84 22.55 -3.40
C GLY A 66 -33.71 23.23 -2.35
N GLN A 67 -33.43 23.01 -1.06
CA GLN A 67 -34.13 23.68 0.05
C GLN A 67 -33.85 25.19 0.06
N GLU A 68 -32.60 25.61 -0.07
CA GLU A 68 -32.22 27.02 -0.09
C GLU A 68 -32.82 27.77 -1.29
N VAL A 69 -32.85 27.12 -2.47
CA VAL A 69 -33.51 27.68 -3.67
C VAL A 69 -35.02 27.84 -3.44
N ALA A 70 -35.68 26.85 -2.84
CA ALA A 70 -37.11 26.93 -2.52
C ALA A 70 -37.42 28.06 -1.53
N VAL A 71 -36.60 28.22 -0.49
CA VAL A 71 -36.71 29.32 0.49
C VAL A 71 -36.54 30.68 -0.18
N ALA A 72 -35.48 30.85 -0.98
CA ALA A 72 -35.24 32.09 -1.73
C ALA A 72 -36.41 32.45 -2.66
N SER A 73 -37.02 31.45 -3.30
CA SER A 73 -38.17 31.62 -4.19
C SER A 73 -39.45 32.02 -3.44
N HIS A 74 -39.69 31.44 -2.26
CA HIS A 74 -40.89 31.73 -1.45
C HIS A 74 -40.85 33.09 -0.73
N GLN A 75 -39.66 33.59 -0.39
CA GLN A 75 -39.50 34.90 0.28
C GLN A 75 -39.64 36.10 -0.67
N GLY A 76 -39.98 35.87 -1.96
CA GLY A 76 -40.03 36.92 -2.97
C GLY A 76 -38.65 37.54 -3.25
N GLY A 77 -37.58 36.84 -2.86
CA GLY A 77 -36.19 37.29 -2.97
C GLY A 77 -35.66 37.20 -4.40
N THR A 78 -36.27 37.91 -5.34
CA THR A 78 -35.76 38.10 -6.70
C THR A 78 -34.63 39.14 -6.76
N GLY A 79 -33.78 39.19 -5.73
CA GLY A 79 -32.69 40.15 -5.59
C GLY A 79 -31.31 39.48 -5.67
N GLY A 80 -30.31 40.21 -6.17
CA GLY A 80 -28.94 39.70 -6.36
C GLY A 80 -28.25 39.14 -5.10
N SER A 81 -28.75 39.44 -3.89
CA SER A 81 -28.26 38.88 -2.64
C SER A 81 -28.57 37.39 -2.47
N ALA A 82 -29.74 36.91 -2.88
CA ALA A 82 -30.09 35.49 -2.81
C ALA A 82 -29.25 34.66 -3.80
N GLN A 83 -28.99 35.21 -4.99
CA GLN A 83 -28.08 34.61 -5.97
C GLN A 83 -26.65 34.55 -5.46
N PHE A 84 -26.18 35.58 -4.76
CA PHE A 84 -24.84 35.60 -4.17
C PHE A 84 -24.69 34.53 -3.08
N ILE A 85 -25.68 34.39 -2.19
CA ILE A 85 -25.68 33.36 -1.12
C ILE A 85 -25.68 31.95 -1.73
N LEU A 86 -26.51 31.69 -2.74
CA LEU A 86 -26.55 30.40 -3.41
C LEU A 86 -25.25 30.09 -4.17
N ALA A 87 -24.61 31.10 -4.77
CA ALA A 87 -23.32 30.94 -5.44
C ALA A 87 -22.20 30.66 -4.44
N ASP A 88 -22.18 31.34 -3.28
CA ASP A 88 -21.21 31.06 -2.22
C ASP A 88 -21.40 29.65 -1.64
N LEU A 89 -22.64 29.24 -1.38
CA LEU A 89 -22.94 27.87 -0.94
C LEU A 89 -22.49 26.82 -1.98
N ALA A 90 -22.78 27.05 -3.26
CA ALA A 90 -22.33 26.15 -4.32
C ALA A 90 -20.78 26.02 -4.35
N ASN A 91 -20.07 27.15 -4.24
CA ASN A 91 -18.61 27.15 -4.16
C ASN A 91 -18.08 26.41 -2.93
N GLN A 92 -18.73 26.56 -1.77
CA GLN A 92 -18.35 25.84 -0.55
C GLN A 92 -18.53 24.33 -0.70
N LEU A 93 -19.67 23.90 -1.26
CA LEU A 93 -19.97 22.48 -1.50
C LEU A 93 -19.00 21.87 -2.53
N GLU A 94 -18.64 22.63 -3.57
CA GLU A 94 -17.64 22.19 -4.56
C GLU A 94 -16.25 22.02 -3.92
N LYS A 95 -15.81 22.96 -3.09
CA LYS A 95 -14.56 22.82 -2.32
C LYS A 95 -14.57 21.60 -1.40
N GLN A 96 -15.69 21.32 -0.74
CA GLN A 96 -15.81 20.13 0.12
C GLN A 96 -15.77 18.83 -0.70
N ALA A 97 -16.45 18.77 -1.85
CA ALA A 97 -16.36 17.64 -2.76
C ALA A 97 -14.91 17.40 -3.24
N GLU A 98 -14.19 18.48 -3.54
CA GLU A 98 -12.80 18.40 -3.97
C GLU A 98 -11.87 17.91 -2.87
N ASN A 99 -12.10 18.33 -1.62
CA ASN A 99 -11.36 17.80 -0.47
C ASN A 99 -11.57 16.28 -0.32
N ILE A 100 -12.80 15.79 -0.47
CA ILE A 100 -13.10 14.33 -0.41
C ILE A 100 -12.32 13.58 -1.50
N ARG A 101 -12.30 14.11 -2.73
CA ARG A 101 -11.56 13.51 -3.86
C ARG A 101 -10.06 13.49 -3.57
N THR A 102 -9.52 14.62 -3.11
CA THR A 102 -8.10 14.78 -2.82
C THR A 102 -7.66 13.86 -1.69
N ASP A 103 -8.42 13.77 -0.61
CA ASP A 103 -8.13 12.88 0.51
C ASP A 103 -8.18 11.41 0.10
N THR A 104 -9.17 11.04 -0.72
CA THR A 104 -9.27 9.68 -1.28
C THR A 104 -8.07 9.35 -2.16
N ALA A 105 -7.68 10.27 -3.06
CA ALA A 105 -6.51 10.10 -3.93
C ALA A 105 -5.22 9.95 -3.11
N ASN A 106 -5.02 10.82 -2.11
CA ASN A 106 -3.87 10.76 -1.22
C ASN A 106 -3.79 9.43 -0.46
N GLN A 107 -4.92 8.87 -0.01
CA GLN A 107 -4.92 7.56 0.65
C GLN A 107 -4.58 6.42 -0.32
N ILE A 108 -5.11 6.47 -1.56
CA ILE A 108 -4.75 5.50 -2.61
C ILE A 108 -3.25 5.54 -2.89
N ASP A 109 -2.68 6.73 -3.02
CA ASP A 109 -1.25 6.91 -3.27
C ASP A 109 -0.38 6.38 -2.12
N ARG A 110 -0.82 6.56 -0.86
CA ARG A 110 -0.15 5.97 0.31
C ARG A 110 -0.13 4.45 0.24
N TYR A 111 -1.27 3.80 -0.04
CA TYR A 111 -1.32 2.34 -0.16
C TYR A 111 -0.49 1.82 -1.33
N ASN A 112 -0.45 2.54 -2.46
CA ASN A 112 0.43 2.19 -3.57
C ASN A 112 1.91 2.30 -3.19
N ALA A 113 2.30 3.35 -2.47
CA ALA A 113 3.66 3.50 -1.96
C ALA A 113 4.03 2.42 -0.92
N GLU A 114 3.11 2.06 -0.03
CA GLU A 114 3.28 0.95 0.92
C GLU A 114 3.46 -0.38 0.20
N SER A 115 2.65 -0.64 -0.84
CA SER A 115 2.80 -1.83 -1.67
C SER A 115 4.20 -1.93 -2.26
N GLU A 116 4.69 -0.83 -2.82
CA GLU A 116 6.01 -0.79 -3.42
C GLU A 116 7.12 -0.96 -2.37
N ALA A 117 6.97 -0.34 -1.20
CA ALA A 117 7.89 -0.49 -0.07
C ALA A 117 7.97 -1.94 0.42
N HIS A 118 6.82 -2.62 0.55
CA HIS A 118 6.77 -4.05 0.89
C HIS A 118 7.47 -4.89 -0.18
N ALA A 119 7.16 -4.69 -1.47
CA ALA A 119 7.77 -5.45 -2.55
C ALA A 119 9.30 -5.29 -2.58
N ARG A 120 9.81 -4.04 -2.46
CA ARG A 120 11.25 -3.74 -2.41
C ARG A 120 11.90 -4.35 -1.17
N SER A 121 11.29 -4.20 0.00
CA SER A 121 11.79 -4.77 1.26
C SER A 121 11.92 -6.29 1.17
N GLY A 122 10.87 -6.97 0.70
CA GLY A 122 10.88 -8.43 0.52
C GLY A 122 11.95 -8.89 -0.47
N ALA A 123 12.09 -8.21 -1.60
CA ALA A 123 13.14 -8.53 -2.58
C ALA A 123 14.55 -8.36 -2.00
N ASN A 124 14.77 -7.31 -1.20
CA ASN A 124 16.05 -7.09 -0.52
C ASN A 124 16.33 -8.15 0.54
N SER A 125 15.36 -8.48 1.40
CA SER A 125 15.51 -9.54 2.41
C SER A 125 15.85 -10.87 1.76
N ARG A 126 15.17 -11.22 0.67
CA ARG A 126 15.46 -12.42 -0.12
C ARG A 126 16.89 -12.41 -0.65
N ARG A 127 17.28 -11.32 -1.33
CA ARG A 127 18.62 -11.15 -1.89
C ARG A 127 19.70 -11.27 -0.82
N GLN A 128 19.53 -10.61 0.32
CA GLN A 128 20.50 -10.66 1.43
C GLN A 128 20.61 -12.07 2.00
N GLY A 129 19.50 -12.79 2.17
CA GLY A 129 19.50 -14.19 2.56
C GLY A 129 20.35 -15.06 1.63
N TYR A 130 20.10 -14.98 0.32
CA TYR A 130 20.87 -15.72 -0.67
C TYR A 130 22.35 -15.34 -0.71
N LEU A 131 22.68 -14.05 -0.62
CA LEU A 131 24.07 -13.59 -0.60
C LEU A 131 24.82 -14.09 0.64
N LYS A 132 24.18 -14.05 1.82
CA LYS A 132 24.74 -14.56 3.06
C LYS A 132 24.99 -16.06 2.95
N THR A 133 24.00 -16.82 2.49
CA THR A 133 24.12 -18.26 2.25
C THR A 133 25.25 -18.58 1.25
N ALA A 134 25.32 -17.88 0.11
CA ALA A 134 26.38 -18.07 -0.87
C ALA A 134 27.76 -17.78 -0.27
N GLY A 135 27.90 -16.71 0.51
CA GLY A 135 29.14 -16.37 1.21
C GLY A 135 29.58 -17.46 2.20
N THR A 136 28.65 -18.01 2.98
CA THR A 136 28.91 -19.14 3.89
C THR A 136 29.38 -20.38 3.13
N LEU A 137 28.70 -20.74 2.03
CA LEU A 137 29.08 -21.89 1.20
C LEU A 137 30.46 -21.70 0.55
N MET A 138 30.76 -20.51 0.04
CA MET A 138 32.08 -20.18 -0.53
C MET A 138 33.19 -20.27 0.51
N LYS A 139 32.97 -19.74 1.72
CA LYS A 139 33.93 -19.81 2.82
C LYS A 139 34.27 -21.26 3.16
N HIS A 140 33.27 -22.11 3.34
CA HIS A 140 33.50 -23.53 3.66
C HIS A 140 34.14 -24.31 2.51
N SER A 141 33.78 -23.98 1.26
CA SER A 141 34.43 -24.58 0.09
C SER A 141 35.92 -24.21 0.03
N TYR A 142 36.27 -22.97 0.37
CA TYR A 142 37.66 -22.52 0.45
C TYR A 142 38.45 -23.17 1.59
N GLU A 143 37.85 -23.27 2.78
CA GLU A 143 38.45 -23.98 3.92
C GLU A 143 38.74 -25.45 3.56
N PHE A 144 37.83 -26.11 2.85
CA PHE A 144 38.01 -27.48 2.40
C PHE A 144 39.15 -27.64 1.39
N LEU A 145 39.28 -26.75 0.41
CA LEU A 145 40.32 -26.84 -0.63
C LEU A 145 41.74 -26.58 -0.10
N ASN A 146 41.87 -25.98 1.09
CA ASN A 146 43.15 -25.69 1.74
C ASN A 146 43.50 -26.67 2.88
N LEU A 147 42.71 -27.74 3.06
CA LEU A 147 42.94 -28.86 3.98
C LEU A 147 43.40 -30.11 3.23
#